data_AF-A0A949PG09-F1
#
_entry.id   AF-A0A949PG09-F1
#
_cell.length_a   1.000
_cell.length_b   1.000
_cell.length_c   1.000
_cell.angle_alpha   90.00
_cell.angle_beta   90.00
_cell.angle_gamma   90.00
#
_symmetry.space_group_name_H-M   'P 1'
#
loop_
_entity.id
_entity.type
_entity.pdbx_description
1 polymer ?
#
loop_
_entity_poly.entity_id
_entity_poly.type
_entity_poly.pdbx_seq_one_letter_code
_entity_poly.pdbx_strand_id
1 'polypeptide(L)' 'FCVKYSDISGDMVEKKAEDIVGTGADLVAMGDVGCLLNVEGRLNRRGERIEAVHVAEVLAGMVPDRGEG' A
#
# COMPACT_ATOMS: atom_id res chain seq x y z
N PHE A 1 -13.39 -6.30 0.86
CA PHE A 1 -12.59 -6.76 2.02
C PHE A 1 -13.48 -7.53 2.98
N CYS A 2 -12.94 -8.54 3.67
CA CYS A 2 -13.71 -9.64 4.25
C CYS A 2 -14.67 -9.16 5.36
N VAL A 3 -15.98 -9.17 5.11
CA VAL A 3 -17.01 -8.73 6.08
C VAL A 3 -17.24 -9.76 7.19
N LYS A 4 -16.99 -11.05 6.91
CA LYS A 4 -17.24 -12.15 7.85
C LYS A 4 -16.06 -12.48 8.77
N TYR A 5 -14.84 -12.07 8.42
CA TYR A 5 -13.60 -12.43 9.13
C TYR A 5 -12.68 -11.23 9.21
N SER A 6 -13.13 -10.19 9.91
CA SER A 6 -12.41 -8.92 10.08
C SER A 6 -11.02 -9.11 10.68
N ASP A 7 -10.90 -9.98 11.68
CA ASP A 7 -9.66 -10.13 12.45
C ASP A 7 -8.56 -10.80 11.62
N ILE A 8 -8.90 -11.88 10.92
CA ILE A 8 -7.99 -12.55 9.97
C ILE A 8 -7.58 -11.59 8.85
N SER A 9 -8.53 -10.79 8.34
CA SER A 9 -8.23 -9.78 7.33
C SER A 9 -7.33 -8.66 7.87
N GLY A 10 -7.42 -8.35 9.16
CA GLY A 10 -6.55 -7.41 9.88
C GLY A 10 -5.12 -7.92 9.98
N ASP A 11 -4.93 -9.17 10.38
CA ASP A 11 -3.60 -9.78 10.49
C ASP A 11 -2.91 -9.86 9.12
N MET A 12 -3.65 -10.18 8.06
CA MET A 12 -3.11 -10.24 6.71
C MET A 12 -2.63 -8.88 6.20
N VAL A 13 -3.38 -7.80 6.47
CA VAL A 13 -2.95 -6.46 6.05
C VAL A 13 -1.80 -5.95 6.91
N GLU A 14 -1.74 -6.32 8.18
CA GLU A 14 -0.62 -5.95 9.03
C GLU A 14 0.68 -6.57 8.53
N LYS A 15 0.68 -7.87 8.24
CA LYS A 15 1.86 -8.54 7.70
C LYS A 15 2.33 -7.92 6.39
N LYS A 16 1.39 -7.57 5.48
CA LYS A 16 1.73 -6.85 4.25
C LYS A 16 2.36 -5.49 4.51
N ALA A 17 1.84 -4.74 5.48
CA ALA A 17 2.41 -3.44 5.85
C ALA A 17 3.82 -3.58 6.44
N GLU A 18 4.07 -4.60 7.26
CA GLU A 18 5.40 -4.94 7.77
C GLU A 18 6.38 -5.28 6.65
N ASP A 19 5.97 -6.15 5.72
CA ASP A 19 6.79 -6.54 4.58
C ASP A 19 7.14 -5.32 3.71
N ILE A 20 6.16 -4.45 3.42
CA ILE A 20 6.35 -3.21 2.65
C ILE A 20 7.34 -2.29 3.36
N VAL A 21 7.15 -2.02 4.65
CA VAL A 21 8.05 -1.18 5.44
C VAL A 21 9.46 -1.77 5.49
N GLY A 22 9.58 -3.09 5.62
CA GLY A 22 10.86 -3.80 5.61
C GLY A 22 11.65 -3.68 4.29
N THR A 23 10.99 -3.32 3.19
CA THR A 23 11.68 -3.04 1.92
C THR A 23 12.42 -1.71 1.90
N GLY A 24 12.06 -0.78 2.79
CA GLY A 24 12.56 0.60 2.76
C GLY A 24 12.05 1.44 1.58
N ALA A 25 11.02 0.97 0.87
CA ALA A 25 10.44 1.69 -0.25
C ALA A 25 9.61 2.90 0.21
N ASP A 26 9.76 4.03 -0.45
CA ASP A 26 8.94 5.22 -0.22
C ASP A 26 7.63 5.21 -1.05
N LEU A 27 7.45 4.21 -1.93
CA LEU A 27 6.28 4.05 -2.79
C LEU A 27 6.01 2.57 -3.09
N VAL A 28 4.74 2.18 -3.07
CA VAL A 28 4.27 0.83 -3.42
C VAL A 28 3.13 0.91 -4.43
N ALA A 29 3.25 0.16 -5.53
CA ALA A 29 2.21 0.07 -6.55
C ALA A 29 1.36 -1.20 -6.38
N MET A 30 0.04 -1.07 -6.51
CA MET A 30 -0.92 -2.19 -6.38
C MET A 30 -1.88 -2.24 -7.57
N GLY A 31 -2.34 -3.44 -7.93
CA GLY A 31 -3.21 -3.67 -9.08
C GLY A 31 -4.72 -3.71 -8.78
N ASP A 32 -5.12 -3.64 -7.52
CA ASP A 32 -6.51 -3.67 -7.08
C ASP A 32 -6.77 -2.54 -6.09
N VAL A 33 -7.80 -1.73 -6.38
CA VAL A 33 -8.19 -0.58 -5.54
C VAL A 33 -8.61 -1.01 -4.14
N GLY A 34 -9.24 -2.18 -4.01
CA GLY A 34 -9.59 -2.72 -2.70
C GLY A 34 -8.34 -2.98 -1.85
N CYS A 35 -7.33 -3.65 -2.43
CA CYS A 35 -6.07 -3.92 -1.76
C CYS A 35 -5.34 -2.64 -1.37
N LEU A 36 -5.32 -1.68 -2.30
CA LEU A 36 -4.72 -0.37 -2.10
C LEU A 36 -5.31 0.31 -0.86
N LEU A 37 -6.63 0.49 -0.80
CA LEU A 37 -7.28 1.20 0.30
C LEU A 37 -7.04 0.54 1.67
N ASN A 38 -7.00 -0.80 1.71
CA ASN A 38 -6.76 -1.49 2.97
C ASN A 38 -5.30 -1.33 3.45
N VAL A 39 -4.34 -1.48 2.54
CA VAL A 39 -2.91 -1.34 2.86
C VAL A 39 -2.56 0.11 3.16
N GLU A 40 -2.99 1.06 2.32
CA GLU A 40 -2.81 2.50 2.51
C GLU A 40 -3.39 2.94 3.88
N GLY A 41 -4.63 2.53 4.17
CA GLY A 41 -5.25 2.82 5.46
C GLY A 41 -4.47 2.25 6.64
N ARG A 42 -3.82 1.08 6.49
CA ARG A 42 -2.99 0.48 7.53
C ARG A 42 -1.65 1.21 7.71
N LEU A 43 -0.98 1.54 6.61
CA LEU A 43 0.27 2.32 6.61
C LEU A 43 0.06 3.70 7.24
N ASN A 44 -1.03 4.39 6.88
CA ASN A 44 -1.39 5.69 7.44
C ASN A 44 -1.65 5.60 8.96
N ARG A 45 -2.39 4.59 9.43
CA ARG A 45 -2.61 4.36 10.88
C ARG A 45 -1.32 4.08 11.64
N ARG A 46 -0.30 3.51 10.99
CA ARG A 46 1.04 3.29 11.54
C ARG A 46 1.93 4.54 11.49
N GLY A 47 1.53 5.58 10.76
CA GLY A 47 2.33 6.79 10.56
C GLY A 47 3.49 6.62 9.57
N GLU A 48 3.43 5.60 8.71
CA GLU A 48 4.45 5.35 7.70
C GLU A 48 4.35 6.40 6.57
N ARG A 49 5.49 6.85 6.05
CA ARG A 49 5.56 7.82 4.93
C ARG A 49 5.72 7.11 3.58
N ILE A 50 4.98 6.03 3.37
CA ILE A 50 5.02 5.23 2.14
C ILE A 50 3.77 5.56 1.32
N GLU A 51 3.97 5.98 0.07
CA GLU A 51 2.87 6.30 -0.85
C GLU A 51 2.35 5.02 -1.51
N ALA A 52 1.04 4.77 -1.43
CA ALA A 52 0.40 3.63 -2.09
C ALA A 52 -0.36 4.13 -3.33
N VAL A 53 -0.03 3.59 -4.50
CA VAL A 53 -0.59 4.02 -5.78
C VAL A 53 -1.13 2.83 -6.57
N HIS A 54 -2.08 3.08 -7.47
CA HIS A 54 -2.53 2.07 -8.40
C HIS A 54 -1.54 1.92 -9.56
N VAL A 55 -1.33 0.70 -10.04
CA VAL A 55 -0.42 0.43 -11.17
C VAL A 55 -0.78 1.23 -12.43
N ALA A 56 -2.07 1.52 -12.64
CA ALA A 56 -2.51 2.37 -13.74
C ALA A 56 -2.01 3.82 -13.62
N GLU A 57 -1.86 4.36 -12.42
CA GLU A 57 -1.33 5.71 -12.19
C GLU A 57 0.16 5.77 -12.54
N VAL A 58 0.91 4.71 -12.21
CA VAL A 58 2.31 4.55 -12.62
C VAL A 58 2.42 4.53 -14.15
N LEU A 59 1.61 3.69 -14.81
CA LEU A 59 1.61 3.56 -16.26
C LEU A 59 1.15 4.83 -16.99
N ALA A 60 0.29 5.63 -16.35
CA ALA A 60 -0.20 6.90 -16.88
C ALA A 60 0.74 8.09 -16.59
N GLY A 61 1.86 7.88 -15.88
CA GLY A 61 2.77 8.97 -15.49
C GLY A 61 2.14 9.96 -14.50
N MET A 62 1.17 9.51 -13.69
CA MET A 62 0.46 10.33 -12.70
C MET A 62 1.13 10.29 -11.32
N VAL A 63 2.07 9.38 -11.12
CA VAL A 63 2.93 9.36 -9.93
C VAL A 63 4.04 10.40 -10.09
N PRO A 64 4.41 11.15 -9.03
CA PRO A 64 5.47 12.14 -9.13
C PRO A 64 6.76 11.49 -9.65
N ASP A 65 7.44 12.18 -10.57
CA ASP A 65 8.76 11.77 -11.05
C ASP A 65 9.73 11.79 -9.87
N ARG A 66 10.03 10.59 -9.37
CA ARG A 66 11.09 10.35 -8.40
C ARG A 66 12.30 9.86 -9.19
N GLY A 67 12.83 10.73 -10.07
CA GLY A 67 14.01 10.44 -10.87
C GLY A 67 15.18 9.95 -10.02
N GLU A 68 16.01 9.10 -10.61
CA GLU A 68 17.25 8.59 -10.02
C GLU A 68 18.13 9.77 -9.59
N GLY A 69 18.49 9.80 -8.30
CA GLY A 69 19.60 10.64 -7.81
C GLY A 69 20.94 10.12 -8.29
#